data_AF-A0A4Q5RC27-F1
#
_entry.id   AF-A0A4Q5RC27-F1
#
_cell.length_a   1.000
_cell.length_b   1.000
_cell.length_c   1.000
_cell.angle_alpha   90.00
_cell.angle_beta   90.00
_cell.angle_gamma   90.00
#
_symmetry.space_group_name_H-M   'P 1'
#
loop_
_entity.id
_entity.type
_entity.pdbx_description
1 polymer ?
#
loop_
_entity_poly.entity_id
_entity_poly.type
_entity_poly.pdbx_seq_one_letter_code
_entity_poly.pdbx_strand_id
1 'polypeptide(L)'
;MKQYLTTAIRHLWSSRLFTSLNIFGLAVSISACWVIFRIVDYEFSYDRGLLNKNSIYRVVTGYVFDEKESYNGGVSAPLYQGVREQVNGLEYVVPVLGKYMAAVAINHPNQKPTIIEDQENIVATDVSYFNLLNYKWLAGSKSTALKAPESVVLTESRAKQYFPNKKPAEVLNQTITYYSYRDTVQRTVTGIVADFKAPTEFTAQEFCTLPTKAYELNAWTNTNASDKLYLQFKSGTQPD
;
A
#
# COMPACT_ATOMS: atom_id res chain seq x y z
N MET A 1 30.51 47.87 1.18
CA MET A 1 29.37 46.97 0.86
C MET A 1 27.98 47.57 1.10
N LYS A 2 27.68 48.18 2.26
CA LYS A 2 26.35 48.78 2.53
C LYS A 2 25.90 49.84 1.50
N GLN A 3 26.81 50.69 1.03
CA GLN A 3 26.50 51.76 0.05
C GLN A 3 26.14 51.24 -1.36
N TYR A 4 26.64 50.06 -1.75
CA TYR A 4 26.31 49.46 -3.05
C TYR A 4 24.92 48.82 -3.04
N LEU A 5 24.55 48.17 -1.93
CA LEU A 5 23.24 47.54 -1.76
C LEU A 5 22.11 48.59 -1.72
N THR A 6 22.30 49.71 -1.02
CA THR A 6 21.32 50.80 -0.97
C THR A 6 21.15 51.48 -2.33
N THR A 7 22.23 51.62 -3.10
CA THR A 7 22.18 52.21 -4.45
C THR A 7 21.46 51.29 -5.44
N ALA A 8 21.70 49.98 -5.38
CA ALA A 8 21.00 48.98 -6.19
C ALA A 8 19.49 48.94 -5.90
N ILE A 9 19.09 48.93 -4.62
CA ILE A 9 17.68 48.94 -4.21
C ILE A 9 16.96 50.21 -4.71
N ARG A 10 17.61 51.38 -4.62
CA ARG A 10 17.04 52.64 -5.11
C ARG A 10 16.86 52.65 -6.63
N HIS A 11 17.79 52.04 -7.37
CA HIS A 11 17.65 51.84 -8.82
C HIS A 11 16.48 50.92 -9.17
N LEU A 12 16.33 49.79 -8.46
CA LEU A 12 15.20 48.86 -8.63
C LEU A 12 13.84 49.53 -8.34
N TRP A 13 13.79 50.41 -7.35
CA TRP A 13 12.60 51.20 -7.00
C TRP A 13 12.28 52.34 -7.97
N SER A 14 13.23 52.77 -8.81
CA SER A 14 13.01 53.79 -9.83
C SER A 14 12.40 53.20 -11.11
N SER A 15 12.69 51.93 -11.43
CA SER A 15 12.18 51.22 -12.60
C SER A 15 11.15 50.14 -12.21
N ARG A 16 10.15 50.52 -11.41
CA ARG A 16 9.22 49.59 -10.73
C ARG A 16 8.53 48.61 -11.68
N LEU A 17 8.05 49.06 -12.83
CA LEU A 17 7.33 48.18 -13.78
C LEU A 17 8.26 47.10 -14.37
N PHE A 18 9.43 47.50 -14.86
CA PHE A 18 10.40 46.58 -15.46
C PHE A 18 10.98 45.62 -14.44
N THR A 19 11.30 46.12 -13.24
CA THR A 19 11.78 45.29 -12.13
C THR A 19 10.72 44.30 -11.67
N SER A 20 9.46 44.72 -11.52
CA SER A 20 8.35 43.81 -11.17
C SER A 20 8.17 42.71 -12.20
N LEU A 21 8.19 43.05 -13.50
CA LEU A 21 7.99 42.07 -14.57
C LEU A 21 9.11 41.00 -14.59
N ASN A 22 10.36 41.41 -14.38
CA ASN A 22 11.49 40.48 -14.25
C ASN A 22 11.41 39.62 -12.99
N ILE A 23 11.03 40.20 -11.85
CA ILE A 23 10.85 39.45 -10.60
C ILE A 23 9.71 38.44 -10.74
N PHE A 24 8.59 38.81 -11.37
CA PHE A 24 7.49 37.88 -11.63
C PHE A 24 7.92 36.74 -12.55
N GLY A 25 8.63 37.03 -13.65
CA GLY A 25 9.14 35.99 -14.53
C GLY A 25 10.08 35.02 -13.81
N LEU A 26 10.99 35.53 -12.99
CA LEU A 26 11.91 34.72 -12.18
C LEU A 26 11.17 33.92 -11.10
N ALA A 27 10.19 34.53 -10.42
CA ALA A 27 9.41 33.85 -9.39
C ALA A 27 8.59 32.70 -9.98
N VAL A 28 7.99 32.89 -11.16
CA VAL A 28 7.24 31.85 -11.87
C VAL A 28 8.17 30.71 -12.30
N SER A 29 9.34 31.01 -12.86
CA SER A 29 10.28 29.96 -13.29
C SER A 29 10.87 29.19 -12.10
N ILE A 30 11.24 29.87 -11.01
CA ILE A 30 11.71 29.22 -9.77
C ILE A 30 10.59 28.35 -9.17
N SER A 31 9.35 28.85 -9.15
CA SER A 31 8.21 28.07 -8.63
C SER A 31 7.97 26.81 -9.44
N ALA A 32 8.02 26.91 -10.78
CA ALA A 32 7.91 25.75 -11.66
C ALA A 32 9.03 24.73 -11.40
N CYS A 33 10.28 25.18 -11.30
CA CYS A 33 11.42 24.31 -10.96
C CYS A 33 11.26 23.65 -9.58
N TRP A 34 10.76 24.38 -8.60
CA TRP A 34 10.52 23.86 -7.25
C TRP A 34 9.45 22.76 -7.23
N VAL A 35 8.34 22.95 -7.97
CA VAL A 35 7.30 21.93 -8.10
C VAL A 35 7.86 20.66 -8.74
N ILE A 36 8.62 20.79 -9.83
CA ILE A 36 9.26 19.64 -10.48
C ILE A 36 10.22 18.94 -9.51
N PHE A 37 11.06 19.70 -8.80
CA PHE A 37 11.97 19.14 -7.80
C PHE A 37 11.22 18.36 -6.70
N ARG A 38 10.11 18.90 -6.21
CA ARG A 38 9.28 18.23 -5.20
C ARG A 38 8.65 16.94 -5.73
N ILE A 39 8.21 16.91 -6.98
CA ILE A 39 7.69 15.69 -7.62
C ILE A 39 8.81 14.64 -7.69
N VAL A 40 9.98 15.03 -8.17
CA VAL A 40 11.14 14.12 -8.29
C VAL A 40 11.56 13.59 -6.92
N ASP A 41 11.70 14.44 -5.90
CA ASP A 41 12.02 14.00 -4.53
C ASP A 41 10.96 13.06 -3.95
N TYR A 42 9.68 13.29 -4.25
CA TYR A 42 8.60 12.40 -3.87
C TYR A 42 8.71 11.03 -4.55
N GLU A 43 8.97 10.98 -5.86
CA GLU A 43 9.19 9.72 -6.59
C GLU A 43 10.40 8.94 -6.04
N PHE A 44 11.52 9.62 -5.79
CA PHE A 44 12.68 9.00 -5.13
C PHE A 44 12.44 8.68 -3.65
N SER A 45 11.32 9.14 -3.06
CA SER A 45 10.93 8.82 -1.69
C SER A 45 10.27 7.48 -1.49
N TYR A 46 9.74 6.90 -2.57
CA TYR A 46 9.06 5.62 -2.53
C TYR A 46 9.94 4.52 -1.95
N ASP A 47 9.37 3.75 -1.02
CA ASP A 47 9.98 2.57 -0.40
C ASP A 47 11.31 2.81 0.33
N ARG A 48 11.75 4.07 0.53
CA ARG A 48 12.96 4.39 1.34
C ARG A 48 12.87 3.85 2.77
N GLY A 49 11.66 3.70 3.30
CA GLY A 49 11.41 3.20 4.65
C GLY A 49 11.35 1.67 4.79
N LEU A 50 11.39 0.91 3.69
CA LEU A 50 11.28 -0.55 3.74
C LEU A 50 12.62 -1.19 4.08
N LEU A 51 12.62 -2.06 5.08
CA LEU A 51 13.75 -2.93 5.35
C LEU A 51 13.95 -3.89 4.18
N ASN A 52 15.21 -4.15 3.82
CA ASN A 52 15.59 -5.13 2.80
C ASN A 52 15.00 -4.89 1.40
N LYS A 53 14.63 -3.64 1.06
CA LYS A 53 14.01 -3.29 -0.24
C LYS A 53 14.73 -3.86 -1.47
N ASN A 54 16.06 -3.97 -1.44
CA ASN A 54 16.88 -4.49 -2.54
C ASN A 54 16.75 -6.01 -2.75
N SER A 55 16.10 -6.73 -1.82
CA SER A 55 15.88 -8.18 -1.89
C SER A 55 14.41 -8.55 -2.09
N ILE A 56 13.53 -7.55 -2.18
CA ILE A 56 12.10 -7.75 -2.39
C ILE A 56 11.83 -7.59 -3.88
N TYR A 57 11.29 -8.63 -4.49
CA TYR A 57 10.95 -8.69 -5.91
C TYR A 57 9.44 -8.85 -6.06
N ARG A 58 8.86 -8.21 -7.06
CA ARG A 58 7.46 -8.44 -7.45
C ARG A 58 7.44 -9.27 -8.74
N VAL A 59 6.66 -10.34 -8.74
CA VAL A 59 6.46 -11.15 -9.95
C VAL A 59 5.62 -10.36 -10.95
N VAL A 60 6.03 -10.37 -12.22
CA VAL A 60 5.35 -9.71 -13.33
C VAL A 60 4.99 -10.78 -14.35
N THR A 61 3.74 -10.79 -14.80
CA THR A 61 3.30 -11.68 -15.88
C THR A 61 3.55 -11.03 -17.23
N GLY A 62 4.34 -11.68 -18.07
CA GLY A 62 4.53 -11.31 -19.48
C GLY A 62 3.54 -12.06 -20.37
N TYR A 63 2.96 -11.37 -21.34
CA TYR A 63 2.16 -11.91 -22.42
C TYR A 63 2.85 -11.63 -23.74
N VAL A 64 2.83 -12.62 -24.63
CA VAL A 64 3.26 -12.45 -26.01
C VAL A 64 2.04 -12.69 -26.89
N PHE A 65 1.62 -11.66 -27.62
CA PHE A 65 0.52 -11.75 -28.58
C PHE A 65 0.96 -11.09 -29.89
N ASP A 66 0.88 -11.82 -31.01
CA ASP A 66 1.38 -11.38 -32.32
C ASP A 66 2.79 -10.76 -32.27
N GLU A 67 3.75 -11.48 -31.66
CA GLU A 67 5.15 -11.05 -31.48
C GLU A 67 5.34 -9.75 -30.66
N LYS A 68 4.27 -9.23 -30.05
CA LYS A 68 4.33 -8.08 -29.15
C LYS A 68 4.29 -8.54 -27.71
N GLU A 69 5.30 -8.15 -26.96
CA GLU A 69 5.37 -8.34 -25.53
C GLU A 69 4.53 -7.29 -24.80
N SER A 70 3.78 -7.73 -23.80
CA SER A 70 3.07 -6.89 -22.86
C SER A 70 3.28 -7.43 -21.45
N TYR A 71 3.41 -6.55 -20.47
CA TYR A 71 3.73 -6.90 -19.09
C TYR A 71 2.63 -6.42 -18.15
N ASN A 72 2.22 -7.27 -17.21
CA ASN A 72 1.25 -6.97 -16.17
C ASN A 72 1.86 -7.26 -14.80
N GLY A 73 1.75 -6.32 -13.86
CA GLY A 73 2.20 -6.51 -12.47
C GLY A 73 1.32 -7.44 -11.63
N GLY A 74 0.19 -7.86 -12.17
CA GLY A 74 -0.69 -8.87 -11.60
C GLY A 74 -0.25 -10.29 -11.94
N VAL A 75 -0.62 -11.24 -11.09
CA VAL A 75 -0.37 -12.67 -11.27
C VAL A 75 -1.67 -13.48 -11.17
N SER A 76 -1.61 -14.76 -11.53
CA SER A 76 -2.71 -15.67 -11.23
C SER A 76 -2.76 -15.98 -9.74
N ALA A 77 -3.96 -15.95 -9.16
CA ALA A 77 -4.17 -16.18 -7.74
C ALA A 77 -3.54 -17.48 -7.19
N PRO A 78 -3.50 -18.63 -7.89
CA PRO A 78 -2.84 -19.82 -7.37
C PRO A 78 -1.30 -19.80 -7.44
N LEU A 79 -0.68 -18.85 -8.15
CA LEU A 79 0.77 -18.86 -8.43
C LEU A 79 1.61 -18.96 -7.15
N TYR A 80 1.19 -18.31 -6.06
CA TYR A 80 1.94 -18.34 -4.80
C TYR A 80 2.07 -19.75 -4.22
N GLN A 81 1.09 -20.65 -4.45
CA GLN A 81 1.16 -22.04 -3.97
C GLN A 81 2.24 -22.80 -4.74
N GLY A 82 2.22 -22.70 -6.07
CA GLY A 82 3.24 -23.33 -6.92
C GLY A 82 4.65 -22.81 -6.62
N VAL A 83 4.80 -21.49 -6.42
CA VAL A 83 6.10 -20.90 -6.07
C VAL A 83 6.61 -21.40 -4.72
N ARG A 84 5.74 -21.52 -3.70
CA ARG A 84 6.12 -22.07 -2.39
C ARG A 84 6.57 -23.53 -2.45
N GLU A 85 5.98 -24.31 -3.35
CA GLU A 85 6.26 -25.74 -3.50
C GLU A 85 7.50 -26.01 -4.37
N GLN A 86 7.71 -25.23 -5.42
CA GLN A 86 8.66 -25.56 -6.49
C GLN A 86 9.90 -24.68 -6.52
N VAL A 87 9.86 -23.48 -5.95
CA VAL A 87 10.98 -22.53 -6.01
C VAL A 87 11.76 -22.54 -4.71
N ASN A 88 13.01 -22.99 -4.80
CA ASN A 88 13.95 -23.01 -3.67
C ASN A 88 14.68 -21.67 -3.51
N GLY A 89 15.29 -21.44 -2.35
CA GLY A 89 16.11 -20.24 -2.09
C GLY A 89 15.32 -18.98 -1.72
N LEU A 90 13.99 -19.06 -1.64
CA LEU A 90 13.14 -17.99 -1.16
C LEU A 90 13.08 -18.00 0.38
N GLU A 91 13.19 -16.81 0.96
CA GLU A 91 12.96 -16.54 2.38
C GLU A 91 11.46 -16.35 2.63
N TYR A 92 10.81 -15.49 1.82
CA TYR A 92 9.36 -15.27 1.88
C TYR A 92 8.71 -15.29 0.51
N VAL A 93 7.51 -15.85 0.46
CA VAL A 93 6.58 -15.79 -0.67
C VAL A 93 5.30 -15.16 -0.16
N VAL A 94 4.98 -13.96 -0.63
CA VAL A 94 3.95 -13.08 -0.07
C VAL A 94 2.87 -12.78 -1.10
N PRO A 95 1.75 -13.52 -1.09
CA PRO A 95 0.58 -13.20 -1.90
C PRO A 95 -0.14 -11.98 -1.35
N VAL A 96 -0.52 -11.05 -2.22
CA VAL A 96 -1.33 -9.87 -1.90
C VAL A 96 -2.48 -9.83 -2.90
N LEU A 97 -3.59 -10.47 -2.55
CA LEU A 97 -4.72 -10.63 -3.47
C LEU A 97 -5.77 -9.55 -3.20
N GLY A 98 -5.99 -8.66 -4.14
CA GLY A 98 -6.96 -7.57 -3.99
C GLY A 98 -8.37 -8.08 -3.76
N LYS A 99 -9.10 -7.43 -2.85
CA LYS A 99 -10.51 -7.73 -2.57
C LYS A 99 -11.35 -6.50 -2.80
N TYR A 100 -12.33 -6.65 -3.70
CA TYR A 100 -13.40 -5.68 -3.85
C TYR A 100 -14.55 -6.04 -2.89
N MET A 101 -14.95 -5.06 -2.09
CA MET A 101 -16.11 -5.14 -1.20
C MET A 101 -17.02 -3.98 -1.54
N ALA A 102 -18.29 -4.27 -1.85
CA ALA A 102 -19.28 -3.26 -2.20
C ALA A 102 -19.60 -2.36 -1.00
N ALA A 103 -19.65 -2.94 0.20
CA ALA A 103 -19.80 -2.18 1.43
C ALA A 103 -19.18 -2.90 2.64
N VAL A 104 -18.90 -2.12 3.67
CA VAL A 104 -18.48 -2.57 4.99
C VAL A 104 -19.42 -2.00 6.04
N ALA A 105 -19.93 -2.84 6.93
CA ALA A 105 -20.71 -2.40 8.09
C ALA A 105 -19.97 -2.65 9.40
N ILE A 106 -19.97 -1.62 10.24
CA ILE A 106 -19.40 -1.64 11.59
C ILE A 106 -20.55 -1.53 12.59
N ASN A 107 -20.73 -2.57 13.41
CA ASN A 107 -21.74 -2.56 14.46
C ASN A 107 -21.21 -1.83 15.69
N HIS A 108 -21.96 -0.84 16.14
CA HIS A 108 -21.68 -0.09 17.35
C HIS A 108 -22.72 -0.43 18.43
N PRO A 109 -22.33 -0.66 19.69
CA PRO A 109 -23.28 -0.87 20.77
C PRO A 109 -24.26 0.30 20.88
N ASN A 110 -25.56 0.01 20.87
CA ASN A 110 -26.65 0.98 21.03
C ASN A 110 -26.70 2.09 19.96
N GLN A 111 -26.11 1.88 18.80
CA GLN A 111 -26.13 2.83 17.68
C GLN A 111 -26.44 2.09 16.37
N LYS A 112 -26.90 2.84 15.36
CA LYS A 112 -27.06 2.27 14.02
C LYS A 112 -25.68 1.85 13.48
N PRO A 113 -25.59 0.73 12.75
CA PRO A 113 -24.35 0.34 12.10
C PRO A 113 -23.85 1.44 11.17
N THR A 114 -22.55 1.71 11.20
CA THR A 114 -21.91 2.58 10.22
C THR A 114 -21.66 1.77 8.96
N ILE A 115 -22.19 2.23 7.83
CA ILE A 115 -22.01 1.59 6.53
C ILE A 115 -21.10 2.48 5.69
N ILE A 116 -20.09 1.87 5.09
CA ILE A 116 -19.14 2.54 4.20
C ILE A 116 -19.14 1.76 2.88
N GLU A 117 -19.50 2.43 1.80
CA GLU A 117 -19.56 1.86 0.45
C GLU A 117 -18.20 1.98 -0.26
N ASP A 118 -17.97 1.09 -1.23
CA ASP A 118 -16.80 1.07 -2.11
C ASP A 118 -15.46 1.18 -1.37
N GLN A 119 -15.32 0.41 -0.30
CA GLN A 119 -14.13 0.46 0.50
C GLN A 119 -12.91 -0.13 -0.23
N GLU A 120 -11.91 0.72 -0.44
CA GLU A 120 -10.67 0.34 -1.13
C GLU A 120 -9.58 -0.24 -0.21
N ASN A 121 -8.48 -0.69 -0.81
CA ASN A 121 -7.25 -1.14 -0.14
C ASN A 121 -7.44 -2.32 0.82
N ILE A 122 -8.37 -3.22 0.48
CA ILE A 122 -8.59 -4.48 1.17
C ILE A 122 -7.87 -5.57 0.41
N VAL A 123 -7.03 -6.34 1.09
CA VAL A 123 -6.28 -7.46 0.50
C VAL A 123 -6.47 -8.74 1.31
N ALA A 124 -6.40 -9.87 0.64
CA ALA A 124 -6.21 -11.17 1.29
C ALA A 124 -4.73 -11.54 1.22
N THR A 125 -4.16 -11.86 2.38
CA THR A 125 -2.75 -12.25 2.52
C THR A 125 -2.59 -13.17 3.72
N ASP A 126 -1.36 -13.56 4.05
CA ASP A 126 -1.04 -14.32 5.24
C ASP A 126 0.09 -13.67 6.05
N VAL A 127 0.53 -14.36 7.11
CA VAL A 127 1.55 -13.83 8.05
C VAL A 127 2.86 -13.43 7.37
N SER A 128 3.18 -14.00 6.19
CA SER A 128 4.39 -13.66 5.44
C SER A 128 4.44 -12.18 5.04
N TYR A 129 3.31 -11.52 4.86
CA TYR A 129 3.24 -10.07 4.58
C TYR A 129 3.88 -9.23 5.68
N PHE A 130 3.56 -9.56 6.93
CA PHE A 130 4.12 -8.88 8.09
C PHE A 130 5.55 -9.36 8.43
N ASN A 131 6.00 -10.48 7.86
CA ASN A 131 7.42 -10.88 7.86
C ASN A 131 8.24 -10.01 6.93
N LEU A 132 7.76 -9.80 5.71
CA LEU A 132 8.42 -9.02 4.68
C LEU A 132 8.58 -7.54 5.08
N LEU A 133 7.51 -6.90 5.54
CA LEU A 133 7.46 -5.43 5.67
C LEU A 133 7.64 -4.91 7.10
N ASN A 134 7.84 -5.81 8.07
CA ASN A 134 8.09 -5.52 9.48
C ASN A 134 7.23 -4.40 10.08
N TYR A 135 5.91 -4.52 9.94
CA TYR A 135 4.96 -3.57 10.53
C TYR A 135 5.11 -3.46 12.05
N LYS A 136 4.97 -2.24 12.58
CA LYS A 136 4.85 -2.00 14.01
C LYS A 136 3.42 -2.37 14.46
N TRP A 137 3.31 -3.32 15.37
CA TRP A 137 2.03 -3.72 15.97
C TRP A 137 1.63 -2.74 17.08
N LEU A 138 0.40 -2.23 17.00
CA LEU A 138 -0.20 -1.37 18.03
C LEU A 138 -1.11 -2.17 18.96
N ALA A 139 -1.73 -3.24 18.44
CA ALA A 139 -2.53 -4.19 19.19
C ALA A 139 -2.53 -5.57 18.49
N GLY A 140 -2.64 -6.64 19.27
CA GLY A 140 -2.57 -8.02 18.76
C GLY A 140 -1.12 -8.47 18.49
N SER A 141 -0.97 -9.59 17.79
CA SER A 141 0.37 -10.12 17.47
C SER A 141 0.43 -10.72 16.08
N LYS A 142 1.56 -10.52 15.42
CA LYS A 142 1.88 -11.15 14.12
C LYS A 142 1.69 -12.66 14.09
N SER A 143 2.03 -13.33 15.18
CA SER A 143 1.98 -14.80 15.27
C SER A 143 0.56 -15.37 15.33
N THR A 144 -0.44 -14.54 15.65
CA THR A 144 -1.83 -14.98 15.86
C THR A 144 -2.84 -14.28 14.97
N ALA A 145 -2.51 -13.11 14.41
CA ALA A 145 -3.50 -12.22 13.84
C ALA A 145 -4.15 -12.73 12.54
N LEU A 146 -3.49 -13.57 11.72
CA LEU A 146 -4.10 -14.13 10.50
C LEU A 146 -4.19 -15.66 10.55
N LYS A 147 -4.38 -16.25 11.74
CA LYS A 147 -4.50 -17.72 11.89
C LYS A 147 -5.89 -18.24 11.59
N ALA A 148 -6.94 -17.54 12.01
CA ALA A 148 -8.31 -17.97 11.76
C ALA A 148 -8.84 -17.35 10.45
N PRO A 149 -9.63 -18.10 9.64
CA PRO A 149 -10.15 -17.60 8.35
C PRO A 149 -10.90 -16.27 8.45
N GLU A 150 -11.64 -16.08 9.54
CA GLU A 150 -12.41 -14.87 9.80
C GLU A 150 -11.59 -13.73 10.43
N SER A 151 -10.26 -13.83 10.45
CA SER A 151 -9.42 -12.77 11.03
C SER A 151 -9.18 -11.65 10.03
N VAL A 152 -9.18 -10.41 10.53
CA VAL A 152 -8.72 -9.23 9.80
C VAL A 152 -7.76 -8.41 10.66
N VAL A 153 -6.69 -7.91 10.02
CA VAL A 153 -5.80 -6.90 10.58
C VAL A 153 -6.06 -5.58 9.90
N LEU A 154 -6.11 -4.50 10.69
CA LEU A 154 -6.34 -3.14 10.19
C LEU A 154 -5.07 -2.29 10.37
N THR A 155 -4.88 -1.31 9.50
CA THR A 155 -3.98 -0.20 9.83
C THR A 155 -4.60 0.74 10.87
N GLU A 156 -3.78 1.56 11.52
CA GLU A 156 -4.21 2.52 12.52
C GLU A 156 -5.23 3.52 11.94
N SER A 157 -4.98 4.04 10.74
CA SER A 157 -5.90 4.92 10.01
C SER A 157 -7.26 4.26 9.78
N ARG A 158 -7.28 3.00 9.30
CA ARG A 158 -8.53 2.26 9.05
C ARG A 158 -9.29 1.96 10.34
N ALA A 159 -8.57 1.53 11.38
CA ALA A 159 -9.16 1.31 12.69
C ALA A 159 -9.83 2.59 13.25
N LYS A 160 -9.20 3.76 13.07
CA LYS A 160 -9.77 5.06 13.48
C LYS A 160 -11.00 5.44 12.66
N GLN A 161 -11.01 5.15 11.37
CA GLN A 161 -12.16 5.38 10.50
C GLN A 161 -13.37 4.55 10.97
N TYR A 162 -13.14 3.28 11.31
CA TYR A 162 -14.21 2.34 11.66
C TYR A 162 -14.67 2.45 13.10
N PHE A 163 -13.74 2.72 14.01
CA PHE A 163 -14.00 2.80 15.44
C PHE A 163 -13.49 4.13 16.00
N PRO A 164 -14.15 5.24 15.64
CA PRO A 164 -13.73 6.56 16.10
C PRO A 164 -13.71 6.59 17.64
N ASN A 165 -12.70 7.26 18.19
CA ASN A 165 -12.47 7.40 19.64
C ASN A 165 -12.11 6.12 20.41
N LYS A 166 -11.93 4.97 19.75
CA LYS A 166 -11.37 3.77 20.40
C LYS A 166 -9.85 3.72 20.26
N LYS A 167 -9.18 3.27 21.32
CA LYS A 167 -7.75 2.94 21.27
C LYS A 167 -7.55 1.61 20.53
N PRO A 168 -6.40 1.36 19.90
CA PRO A 168 -6.16 0.12 19.15
C PRO A 168 -6.47 -1.17 19.91
N ALA A 169 -6.16 -1.23 21.21
CA ALA A 169 -6.45 -2.41 22.04
C ALA A 169 -7.96 -2.68 22.23
N GLU A 170 -8.80 -1.64 22.22
CA GLU A 170 -10.26 -1.73 22.43
C GLU A 170 -11.03 -2.14 21.16
N VAL A 171 -10.34 -2.07 20.01
CA VAL A 171 -10.87 -2.47 18.71
C VAL A 171 -10.65 -3.97 18.45
N LEU A 172 -9.73 -4.62 19.17
CA LEU A 172 -9.58 -6.07 19.10
C LEU A 172 -10.88 -6.80 19.44
N ASN A 173 -11.11 -7.92 18.77
CA ASN A 173 -12.29 -8.77 18.87
C ASN A 173 -13.61 -8.11 18.42
N GLN A 174 -13.59 -6.87 17.95
CA GLN A 174 -14.74 -6.27 17.27
C GLN A 174 -14.96 -6.97 15.93
N THR A 175 -16.21 -7.01 15.48
CA THR A 175 -16.56 -7.63 14.20
C THR A 175 -16.89 -6.61 13.15
N ILE A 176 -16.48 -6.90 11.92
CA ILE A 176 -16.73 -6.12 10.72
C ILE A 176 -17.49 -7.02 9.74
N THR A 177 -18.60 -6.52 9.21
CA THR A 177 -19.37 -7.24 8.19
C THR A 177 -19.01 -6.69 6.82
N TYR A 178 -18.58 -7.55 5.93
CA TYR A 178 -18.23 -7.23 4.56
C TYR A 178 -19.32 -7.72 3.62
N TYR A 179 -19.78 -6.84 2.75
CA TYR A 179 -20.73 -7.14 1.69
C TYR A 179 -19.99 -7.17 0.36
N SER A 180 -20.02 -8.33 -0.29
CA SER A 180 -19.61 -8.50 -1.68
C SER A 180 -20.85 -8.74 -2.55
N TYR A 181 -20.71 -8.70 -3.88
CA TYR A 181 -21.83 -8.92 -4.80
C TYR A 181 -22.55 -10.26 -4.62
N ARG A 182 -21.84 -11.28 -4.10
CA ARG A 182 -22.36 -12.64 -3.96
C ARG A 182 -22.46 -13.12 -2.52
N ASP A 183 -21.67 -12.56 -1.61
CA ASP A 183 -21.49 -13.10 -0.27
C ASP A 183 -21.46 -11.98 0.79
N THR A 184 -21.92 -12.31 1.99
CA THR A 184 -21.72 -11.51 3.19
C THR A 184 -20.82 -12.28 4.15
N VAL A 185 -19.71 -11.68 4.57
CA VAL A 185 -18.72 -12.34 5.43
C VAL A 185 -18.44 -11.45 6.63
N GLN A 186 -18.49 -12.03 7.83
CA GLN A 186 -18.16 -11.32 9.06
C GLN A 186 -16.76 -11.71 9.50
N ARG A 187 -15.89 -10.71 9.72
CA ARG A 187 -14.54 -10.92 10.23
C ARG A 187 -14.34 -10.26 11.58
N THR A 188 -13.46 -10.83 12.37
CA THR A 188 -13.05 -10.32 13.67
C THR A 188 -11.71 -9.61 13.56
N VAL A 189 -11.63 -8.41 14.14
CA VAL A 189 -10.37 -7.66 14.21
C VAL A 189 -9.44 -8.33 15.21
N THR A 190 -8.33 -8.87 14.73
CA THR A 190 -7.36 -9.64 15.53
C THR A 190 -6.03 -8.92 15.69
N GLY A 191 -5.85 -7.81 14.99
CA GLY A 191 -4.62 -7.04 15.03
C GLY A 191 -4.77 -5.64 14.46
N ILE A 192 -3.96 -4.73 14.96
CA ILE A 192 -3.85 -3.37 14.44
C ILE A 192 -2.39 -3.00 14.32
N VAL A 193 -2.00 -2.54 13.14
CA VAL A 193 -0.64 -2.14 12.80
C VAL A 193 -0.57 -0.64 12.53
N ALA A 194 0.57 -0.03 12.80
CA ALA A 194 0.80 1.37 12.48
C ALA A 194 0.82 1.58 10.95
N ASP A 195 0.34 2.73 10.49
CA ASP A 195 0.51 3.14 9.10
C ASP A 195 2.00 3.33 8.76
N PHE A 196 2.36 3.11 7.49
CA PHE A 196 3.67 3.53 7.01
C PHE A 196 3.75 5.05 6.95
N LYS A 197 4.86 5.60 7.46
CA LYS A 197 5.10 7.05 7.48
C LYS A 197 5.64 7.59 6.16
N ALA A 198 6.29 6.75 5.37
CA ALA A 198 6.84 7.09 4.08
C ALA A 198 5.96 6.51 2.95
N PRO A 199 5.88 7.16 1.79
CA PRO A 199 5.21 6.62 0.61
C PRO A 199 5.79 5.24 0.25
N THR A 200 4.90 4.31 -0.08
CA THR A 200 5.27 2.93 -0.41
C THR A 200 4.24 2.30 -1.33
N GLU A 201 4.66 1.32 -2.13
CA GLU A 201 3.76 0.55 -2.98
C GLU A 201 2.78 -0.31 -2.16
N PHE A 202 3.10 -0.56 -0.89
CA PHE A 202 2.27 -1.32 0.04
C PHE A 202 1.18 -0.44 0.67
N THR A 203 0.16 -0.12 -0.12
CA THR A 203 -0.95 0.79 0.25
C THR A 203 -2.13 0.12 0.96
N ALA A 204 -2.07 -1.20 1.16
CA ALA A 204 -3.14 -1.96 1.80
C ALA A 204 -3.43 -1.46 3.21
N GLN A 205 -4.71 -1.36 3.54
CA GLN A 205 -5.20 -0.88 4.84
C GLN A 205 -5.92 -1.96 5.64
N GLU A 206 -6.38 -3.03 4.96
CA GLU A 206 -7.00 -4.18 5.58
C GLU A 206 -6.42 -5.48 5.04
N PHE A 207 -6.07 -6.37 5.96
CA PHE A 207 -5.44 -7.64 5.66
C PHE A 207 -6.37 -8.75 6.15
N CYS A 208 -7.14 -9.30 5.23
CA CYS A 208 -7.96 -10.49 5.47
C CYS A 208 -7.08 -11.74 5.36
N THR A 209 -7.41 -12.77 6.13
CA THR A 209 -6.72 -14.07 6.01
C THR A 209 -6.96 -14.67 4.63
N LEU A 210 -5.88 -15.07 3.95
CA LEU A 210 -5.93 -15.81 2.70
C LEU A 210 -6.13 -17.31 3.01
N PRO A 211 -7.31 -17.89 2.74
CA PRO A 211 -7.54 -19.31 3.01
C PRO A 211 -6.69 -20.17 2.06
N THR A 212 -6.07 -21.22 2.61
CA THR A 212 -5.50 -22.28 1.78
C THR A 212 -6.64 -23.08 1.18
N LYS A 213 -6.80 -22.98 -0.14
CA LYS A 213 -7.79 -23.75 -0.90
C LYS A 213 -7.15 -24.30 -2.15
N ALA A 214 -7.73 -25.38 -2.68
CA ALA A 214 -7.47 -25.79 -4.05
C ALA A 214 -8.08 -24.74 -4.99
N TYR A 215 -7.32 -24.36 -6.01
CA TYR A 215 -7.81 -23.50 -7.08
C TYR A 215 -8.20 -24.36 -8.27
N GLU A 216 -9.29 -23.98 -8.93
CA GLU A 216 -9.68 -24.56 -10.21
C GLU A 216 -8.63 -24.26 -11.29
N LEU A 217 -8.56 -25.11 -12.32
CA LEU A 217 -7.60 -24.98 -13.41
C LEU A 217 -7.74 -23.63 -14.16
N ASN A 218 -8.96 -23.12 -14.30
CA ASN A 218 -9.23 -21.83 -14.92
C ASN A 218 -8.58 -20.63 -14.20
N ALA A 219 -8.32 -20.74 -12.88
CA ALA A 219 -7.73 -19.69 -12.09
C ALA A 219 -6.23 -19.53 -12.37
N TRP A 220 -5.57 -20.57 -12.89
CA TRP A 220 -4.17 -20.53 -13.29
C TRP A 220 -3.93 -19.71 -14.55
N THR A 221 -4.93 -19.69 -15.45
CA THR A 221 -4.88 -18.94 -16.71
C THR A 221 -5.49 -17.54 -16.61
N ASN A 222 -6.01 -17.16 -15.44
CA ASN A 222 -6.58 -15.84 -15.20
C ASN A 222 -5.61 -14.99 -14.38
N THR A 223 -5.37 -13.76 -14.84
CA THR A 223 -4.49 -12.80 -14.17
C THR A 223 -5.27 -11.54 -13.85
N ASN A 224 -5.10 -11.02 -12.64
CA ASN A 224 -5.73 -9.78 -12.21
C ASN A 224 -4.66 -8.79 -11.76
N ALA A 225 -4.75 -7.54 -12.21
CA ALA A 225 -3.81 -6.48 -11.85
C ALA A 225 -3.78 -6.17 -10.34
N SER A 226 -4.86 -6.51 -9.62
CA SER A 226 -4.93 -6.35 -8.15
C SER A 226 -4.33 -7.53 -7.38
N ASP A 227 -4.03 -8.65 -8.04
CA ASP A 227 -3.44 -9.83 -7.42
C ASP A 227 -1.93 -9.79 -7.62
N LYS A 228 -1.18 -9.46 -6.58
CA LYS A 228 0.27 -9.33 -6.63
C LYS A 228 0.96 -10.46 -5.86
N LEU A 229 2.17 -10.80 -6.28
CA LEU A 229 3.03 -11.74 -5.56
C LEU A 229 4.41 -11.12 -5.36
N TYR A 230 4.80 -10.99 -4.10
CA TYR A 230 6.13 -10.52 -3.72
C TYR A 230 6.98 -11.68 -3.21
N LEU A 231 8.24 -11.68 -3.57
CA LEU A 231 9.23 -12.68 -3.22
C LEU A 231 10.39 -11.99 -2.50
N GLN A 232 10.92 -12.62 -1.47
CA GLN A 232 12.20 -12.24 -0.88
C GLN A 232 13.15 -13.42 -0.96
N PHE A 233 14.31 -13.22 -1.59
CA PHE A 233 15.36 -14.24 -1.66
C PHE A 233 16.20 -14.27 -0.38
N LYS A 234 16.75 -15.43 -0.06
CA LYS A 234 17.77 -15.57 0.99
C LYS A 234 19.02 -14.77 0.60
N SER A 235 19.74 -14.29 1.61
CA SER A 235 20.99 -13.54 1.38
C SER A 235 21.97 -14.36 0.53
N GLY A 236 22.41 -13.79 -0.60
CA GLY A 236 23.34 -14.43 -1.53
C GLY A 236 22.68 -15.18 -2.69
N THR A 237 21.36 -15.20 -2.78
CA THR A 237 20.62 -15.71 -3.95
C THR A 237 19.94 -14.53 -4.64
N GLN A 238 20.08 -14.43 -5.97
CA GLN A 238 19.38 -13.45 -6.79
C GLN A 238 18.57 -14.18 -7.86
N PRO A 239 17.45 -13.61 -8.32
CA PRO A 239 16.79 -14.11 -9.53
C PRO A 239 17.73 -13.90 -10.73
N ASP A 240 17.81 -14.91 -11.59
CA ASP A 240 18.49 -14.84 -12.89
C ASP A 240 17.77 -13.89 -13.87
#